data_AF-A0A3B8HGE4-F1
#
_entry.id   AF-A0A3B8HGE4-F1
#
_cell.length_a   1.000
_cell.length_b   1.000
_cell.length_c   1.000
_cell.angle_alpha   90.00
_cell.angle_beta   90.00
_cell.angle_gamma   90.00
#
_symmetry.space_group_name_H-M   'P 1'
#
loop_
_entity.id
_entity.type
_entity.pdbx_description
1 polymer ?
#
loop_
_entity_poly.entity_id
_entity_poly.type
_entity_poly.pdbx_seq_one_letter_code
_entity_poly.pdbx_strand_id
1 'polypeptide(L)'
;TGKQLLELLRTNEGRYLSGALLATELGITRTAIWKHIHALKERGYPITSHPKKGYQLLGTPDLLIEEEILARLETQWLGKAYHYLPKIGSTNDYALRLASRGAPHGTVVVADEQSAGRGRLGR
;
A
#
# COMPACT_ATOMS: atom_id res chain seq x y z
N THR A 1 1.77 9.82 -11.74
CA THR A 1 1.69 10.97 -10.82
C THR A 1 1.55 10.59 -9.35
N GLY A 2 0.46 9.95 -8.89
CA GLY A 2 0.28 9.62 -7.46
C GLY A 2 1.38 8.72 -6.87
N LYS A 3 1.84 7.69 -7.61
CA LYS A 3 2.99 6.86 -7.22
C LYS A 3 4.29 7.68 -7.11
N GLN A 4 4.56 8.54 -8.08
CA GLN A 4 5.75 9.41 -8.08
C GLN A 4 5.74 10.43 -6.93
N LEU A 5 4.57 10.97 -6.59
CA LEU A 5 4.40 11.85 -5.42
C LEU A 5 4.73 11.11 -4.13
N LEU A 6 4.23 9.89 -3.98
CA LEU A 6 4.52 9.07 -2.81
C LEU A 6 6.01 8.73 -2.71
N GLU A 7 6.65 8.37 -3.83
CA GLU A 7 8.10 8.14 -3.87
C GLU A 7 8.88 9.40 -3.48
N LEU A 8 8.52 10.59 -3.99
CA LEU A 8 9.15 11.84 -3.58
C LEU A 8 9.05 12.10 -2.07
N LEU A 9 7.89 11.82 -1.48
CA LEU A 9 7.70 11.93 -0.03
C LEU A 9 8.51 10.89 0.74
N ARG A 10 8.65 9.67 0.23
CA ARG A 10 9.48 8.59 0.83
C ARG A 10 10.96 8.91 0.81
N THR A 11 11.49 9.32 -0.34
CA THR A 11 12.92 9.65 -0.46
C THR A 11 13.30 10.87 0.39
N ASN A 12 12.31 11.67 0.83
CA ASN A 12 12.48 12.80 1.73
C ASN A 12 11.85 12.55 3.11
N GLU A 13 11.87 11.31 3.58
CA GLU A 13 11.35 10.94 4.91
C GLU A 13 11.93 11.85 6.01
N GLY A 14 11.08 12.22 6.97
CA GLY A 14 11.46 13.15 8.04
C GLY A 14 11.43 14.64 7.66
N ARG A 15 11.15 15.01 6.40
CA ARG A 15 11.13 16.41 5.94
C ARG A 15 9.78 16.83 5.37
N TYR A 16 9.48 18.12 5.48
CA TYR A 16 8.33 18.73 4.80
C TYR A 16 8.71 19.16 3.39
N LEU A 17 7.91 18.74 2.41
CA LEU A 17 7.99 19.21 1.03
C LEU A 17 6.84 20.16 0.74
N SER A 18 7.17 21.37 0.27
CA SER A 18 6.14 22.37 -0.06
C SER A 18 5.32 21.90 -1.27
N GLY A 19 4.02 22.23 -1.29
CA GLY A 19 3.17 21.92 -2.45
C GLY A 19 3.63 22.61 -3.75
N ALA A 20 4.39 23.70 -3.65
CA ALA A 20 4.98 24.37 -4.82
C ALA A 20 6.17 23.57 -5.37
N LEU A 21 7.07 23.09 -4.50
CA LEU A 21 8.17 22.21 -4.89
C LEU A 21 7.64 20.94 -5.56
N LEU A 22 6.68 20.26 -4.93
CA LEU A 22 6.08 19.04 -5.46
C LEU A 22 5.38 19.25 -6.81
N ALA A 23 4.72 20.41 -6.98
CA ALA A 23 4.09 20.79 -8.24
C ALA A 23 5.12 20.96 -9.36
N THR A 24 6.24 21.63 -9.07
CA THR A 24 7.35 21.81 -10.02
C THR A 24 8.00 20.48 -10.40
N GLU A 25 8.37 19.66 -9.41
CA GLU A 25 9.03 18.35 -9.65
C GLU A 25 8.17 17.38 -10.46
N LEU A 26 6.86 17.40 -10.25
CA LEU A 26 5.94 16.50 -10.93
C LEU A 26 5.29 17.10 -12.19
N GLY A 27 5.59 18.36 -12.52
CA GLY A 27 5.00 19.04 -13.67
C GLY A 27 3.47 19.18 -13.60
N ILE A 28 2.89 19.31 -12.40
CA ILE A 28 1.44 19.40 -12.19
C ILE A 28 1.06 20.57 -11.27
N THR A 29 -0.22 20.94 -11.25
CA THR A 29 -0.68 22.08 -10.43
C THR A 29 -0.68 21.75 -8.93
N ARG A 30 -0.56 22.79 -8.08
CA ARG A 30 -0.69 22.65 -6.62
C ARG A 30 -2.04 22.03 -6.20
N THR A 31 -3.10 22.30 -6.96
CA THR A 31 -4.42 21.69 -6.76
C THR A 31 -4.41 20.20 -7.05
N ALA A 32 -3.68 19.75 -8.09
CA ALA A 32 -3.50 18.33 -8.38
C ALA A 32 -2.67 17.64 -7.29
N ILE A 33 -1.64 18.30 -6.73
CA ILE A 33 -0.91 17.80 -5.56
C ILE A 33 -1.86 17.58 -4.39
N TRP A 34 -2.69 18.56 -4.05
CA TRP A 34 -3.66 18.44 -2.97
C TRP A 34 -4.61 17.25 -3.18
N LYS A 35 -5.16 17.07 -4.39
CA LYS A 35 -6.02 15.92 -4.74
C LYS A 35 -5.29 14.59 -4.55
N HIS A 36 -4.03 14.48 -5.01
CA HIS A 36 -3.25 13.25 -4.86
C HIS A 36 -2.87 12.96 -3.40
N ILE A 37 -2.48 13.98 -2.63
CA ILE A 37 -2.23 13.83 -1.19
C ILE A 37 -3.48 13.34 -0.48
N HIS A 38 -4.64 13.93 -0.78
CA HIS A 38 -5.90 13.51 -0.17
C HIS A 38 -6.20 12.04 -0.51
N ALA A 39 -6.07 11.64 -1.77
CA ALA A 39 -6.26 10.25 -2.18
C ALA A 39 -5.27 9.28 -1.49
N LEU A 40 -4.03 9.70 -1.25
CA LEU A 40 -3.06 8.90 -0.48
C LEU A 40 -3.48 8.80 0.99
N LYS A 41 -3.94 9.88 1.63
CA LYS A 41 -4.45 9.81 3.01
C LYS A 41 -5.65 8.86 3.14
N GLU A 42 -6.61 8.93 2.22
CA GLU A 42 -7.77 8.02 2.19
C GLU A 42 -7.35 6.55 2.01
N ARG A 43 -6.23 6.30 1.34
CA ARG A 43 -5.66 4.95 1.20
C ARG A 43 -4.92 4.48 2.44
N GLY A 44 -4.82 5.29 3.50
CA GLY A 44 -4.17 4.92 4.78
C GLY A 44 -2.72 5.40 4.93
N TYR A 45 -2.22 6.24 4.01
CA TYR A 45 -0.87 6.78 4.15
C TYR A 45 -0.80 7.86 5.23
N PRO A 46 0.09 7.73 6.24
CA PRO A 46 0.19 8.68 7.33
C PRO A 46 0.90 9.95 6.87
N ILE A 47 0.18 10.82 6.16
CA ILE A 47 0.72 12.08 5.63
C ILE A 47 0.20 13.24 6.48
N THR A 48 1.12 14.00 7.08
CA THR A 48 0.78 15.26 7.77
C THR A 48 0.86 16.45 6.82
N SER A 49 0.16 17.52 7.18
CA SER A 49 0.12 18.77 6.41
C SER A 49 0.30 19.94 7.36
N HIS A 50 1.32 20.76 7.12
CA HIS A 50 1.62 21.92 7.96
C HIS A 50 1.54 23.21 7.13
N PRO A 51 0.83 24.25 7.63
CA PRO A 51 0.76 25.54 6.97
C PRO A 51 2.16 26.07 6.64
N LYS A 52 2.36 26.61 5.43
CA LYS A 52 3.64 27.16 4.92
C LYS A 52 4.79 26.15 4.71
N LYS A 53 4.83 25.00 5.41
CA LYS A 53 5.87 23.97 5.23
C LYS A 53 5.51 22.95 4.15
N GLY A 54 4.24 22.54 4.06
CA GLY A 54 3.75 21.58 3.06
C GLY A 54 3.41 20.22 3.66
N TYR A 55 3.85 19.15 2.99
CA TYR A 55 3.45 17.76 3.27
C TYR A 55 4.65 16.92 3.71
N GLN A 56 4.41 16.00 4.63
CA GLN A 56 5.42 15.05 5.10
C GLN A 56 4.76 13.67 5.27
N LEU A 57 5.43 12.63 4.78
CA LEU A 57 5.10 11.25 5.14
C LEU A 57 5.71 10.94 6.51
N LEU A 58 4.88 10.50 7.45
CA LEU A 58 5.29 10.21 8.83
C LEU A 58 5.89 8.81 9.01
N GLY A 59 5.77 7.96 8.00
CA GLY A 59 6.33 6.61 8.00
C GLY A 59 5.68 5.72 6.95
N THR A 60 5.99 4.43 6.99
CA THR A 60 5.31 3.42 6.18
C THR A 60 3.88 3.23 6.66
N PRO A 61 2.91 3.19 5.73
CA PRO A 61 1.56 2.86 6.10
C PRO A 61 1.47 1.40 6.57
N ASP A 62 0.60 1.11 7.53
CA ASP A 62 0.24 -0.25 7.92
C ASP A 62 -0.78 -0.81 6.91
N LEU A 63 -0.32 -0.97 5.66
CA LEU A 63 -1.13 -1.40 4.53
C LEU A 63 -0.51 -2.64 3.91
N LEU A 64 -1.29 -3.70 3.83
CA LEU A 64 -0.91 -4.95 3.18
C LEU A 64 -1.34 -4.97 1.70
N ILE A 65 -1.51 -3.79 1.10
CA ILE A 65 -1.94 -3.64 -0.29
C ILE A 65 -0.87 -4.09 -1.27
N GLU A 66 -1.32 -4.65 -2.38
CA GLU A 66 -0.45 -5.28 -3.38
C GLU A 66 0.63 -4.33 -3.90
N GLU A 67 0.31 -3.07 -4.18
CA GLU A 67 1.28 -2.13 -4.76
C GLU A 67 2.43 -1.80 -3.81
N GLU A 68 2.20 -1.86 -2.50
CA GLU A 68 3.21 -1.58 -1.48
C GLU A 68 4.12 -2.76 -1.24
N ILE A 69 3.53 -3.95 -1.16
CA ILE A 69 4.27 -5.18 -0.93
C ILE A 69 5.10 -5.51 -2.17
N LEU A 70 4.48 -5.56 -3.37
CA LEU A 70 5.17 -5.94 -4.59
C LEU A 70 6.33 -5.01 -4.95
N ALA A 71 6.22 -3.71 -4.65
CA ALA A 71 7.29 -2.74 -4.88
C ALA A 71 8.56 -3.00 -4.04
N ARG A 72 8.43 -3.72 -2.92
CA ARG A 72 9.51 -3.99 -1.96
C ARG A 72 9.88 -5.47 -1.87
N LEU A 73 9.20 -6.33 -2.64
CA LEU A 73 9.30 -7.78 -2.51
C LEU A 73 10.44 -8.33 -3.38
N GLU A 74 11.55 -8.67 -2.73
CA GLU A 74 12.78 -9.18 -3.38
C GLU A 74 12.79 -10.70 -3.64
N THR A 75 11.80 -11.43 -3.15
CA THR A 75 11.69 -12.88 -3.36
C THR A 75 11.62 -13.20 -4.86
N GLN A 76 12.14 -14.36 -5.28
CA GLN A 76 12.09 -14.76 -6.69
C GLN A 76 10.79 -15.46 -7.07
N TRP A 77 10.25 -16.31 -6.19
CA TRP A 77 9.06 -17.12 -6.45
C TRP A 77 7.88 -16.79 -5.52
N LEU A 78 8.14 -16.44 -4.26
CA LEU A 78 7.10 -16.17 -3.27
C LEU A 78 6.45 -14.80 -3.52
N GLY A 79 5.13 -14.70 -3.38
CA GLY A 79 4.37 -13.46 -3.39
C GLY A 79 4.32 -12.74 -4.73
N LYS A 80 4.69 -13.38 -5.84
CA LYS A 80 4.57 -12.80 -7.19
C LYS A 80 3.14 -12.80 -7.72
N ALA A 81 2.30 -13.71 -7.23
CA ALA A 81 0.86 -13.61 -7.29
C ALA A 81 0.37 -13.27 -5.87
N TYR A 82 -0.07 -12.04 -5.65
CA TYR A 82 -0.41 -11.52 -4.33
C TYR A 82 -1.88 -11.11 -4.30
N HIS A 83 -2.63 -11.66 -3.36
CA HIS A 83 -4.04 -11.36 -3.19
C HIS A 83 -4.27 -10.71 -1.83
N TYR A 84 -4.57 -9.42 -1.83
CA TYR A 84 -5.01 -8.70 -0.64
C TYR A 84 -6.53 -8.59 -0.61
N LEU A 85 -7.13 -8.97 0.52
CA LEU A 85 -8.57 -8.83 0.77
C LEU A 85 -8.78 -8.13 2.12
N PRO A 86 -9.47 -6.99 2.19
CA PRO A 86 -9.70 -6.31 3.48
C PRO A 86 -10.38 -7.22 4.52
N LYS A 87 -11.32 -8.06 4.07
CA LYS A 87 -12.01 -9.04 4.92
C LYS A 87 -12.33 -10.30 4.14
N ILE A 88 -12.10 -11.46 4.74
CA ILE A 88 -12.44 -12.78 4.17
C ILE A 88 -12.84 -13.76 5.28
N GLY A 89 -13.47 -14.88 4.94
CA GLY A 89 -13.67 -15.99 5.87
C GLY A 89 -12.33 -16.54 6.37
N SER A 90 -11.55 -17.15 5.47
CA SER A 90 -10.18 -17.60 5.77
C SER A 90 -9.27 -17.41 4.57
N THR A 91 -8.07 -16.88 4.81
CA THR A 91 -7.01 -16.75 3.80
C THR A 91 -6.54 -18.12 3.33
N ASN A 92 -6.46 -19.11 4.24
CA ASN A 92 -6.04 -20.47 3.92
C ASN A 92 -7.05 -21.17 3.00
N ASP A 93 -8.35 -21.00 3.27
CA ASP A 93 -9.40 -21.54 2.39
C ASP A 93 -9.38 -20.90 1.01
N TYR A 94 -9.11 -19.59 0.95
CA TYR A 94 -9.01 -18.88 -0.32
C TYR A 94 -7.76 -19.32 -1.09
N ALA A 95 -6.61 -19.44 -0.43
CA ALA A 95 -5.39 -19.97 -1.03
C ALA A 95 -5.59 -21.39 -1.57
N LEU A 96 -6.29 -22.26 -0.84
CA LEU A 96 -6.64 -23.60 -1.31
C LEU A 96 -7.51 -23.55 -2.57
N ARG A 97 -8.54 -22.68 -2.61
CA ARG A 97 -9.37 -22.50 -3.81
C ARG A 97 -8.57 -22.01 -5.01
N LEU A 98 -7.63 -21.08 -4.81
CA LEU A 98 -6.76 -20.58 -5.86
C LEU A 98 -5.83 -21.69 -6.38
N ALA A 99 -5.23 -22.46 -5.48
CA ALA A 99 -4.38 -23.60 -5.84
C ALA A 99 -5.15 -24.63 -6.70
N SER A 100 -6.38 -24.99 -6.31
CA SER A 100 -7.23 -25.89 -7.10
C SER A 100 -7.61 -25.35 -8.48
N ARG A 101 -7.49 -24.03 -8.70
CA ARG A 101 -7.70 -23.37 -9.99
C ARG A 101 -6.41 -23.15 -10.79
N GLY A 102 -5.29 -23.73 -10.33
CA GLY A 102 -4.00 -23.62 -11.01
C GLY A 102 -3.25 -22.32 -10.72
N ALA A 103 -3.49 -21.68 -9.57
CA ALA A 103 -2.69 -20.54 -9.16
C ALA A 103 -1.19 -20.91 -9.08
N PRO A 104 -0.29 -20.01 -9.51
CA PRO A 104 1.13 -20.32 -9.59
C PRO A 104 1.75 -20.61 -8.23
N HIS A 105 2.84 -21.37 -8.24
CA HIS A 105 3.65 -21.59 -7.04
C HIS A 105 4.11 -20.25 -6.44
N GLY A 106 4.06 -20.16 -5.11
CA GLY A 106 4.38 -18.93 -4.40
C GLY A 106 3.23 -17.92 -4.30
N THR A 107 2.01 -18.25 -4.73
CA THR A 107 0.84 -17.37 -4.50
C THR A 107 0.65 -17.08 -3.01
N VAL A 108 0.46 -15.80 -2.67
CA VAL A 108 0.27 -15.31 -1.31
C VAL A 108 -1.11 -14.70 -1.18
N VAL A 109 -1.82 -15.03 -0.10
CA VAL A 109 -3.11 -14.44 0.26
C VAL A 109 -2.95 -13.75 1.61
N VAL A 110 -3.30 -12.46 1.66
CA VAL A 110 -3.26 -11.64 2.87
C VAL A 110 -4.63 -11.00 3.08
N ALA A 111 -5.02 -10.90 4.35
CA ALA A 111 -6.22 -10.17 4.74
C ALA A 111 -6.00 -9.45 6.06
N ASP A 112 -6.62 -8.28 6.21
CA ASP A 112 -6.61 -7.55 7.49
C ASP A 112 -7.50 -8.26 8.51
N GLU A 113 -8.63 -8.81 8.07
CA GLU A 113 -9.57 -9.53 8.93
C GLU A 113 -9.98 -10.90 8.35
N GLN A 114 -9.90 -11.93 9.19
CA GLN A 114 -10.47 -13.26 8.92
C GLN A 114 -11.67 -13.52 9.84
N SER A 115 -12.88 -13.62 9.28
CA SER A 115 -14.11 -13.87 10.06
C SER A 115 -14.33 -15.34 10.41
N ALA A 116 -13.60 -16.24 9.78
CA ALA A 116 -13.65 -17.69 9.97
C ALA A 116 -12.25 -18.31 9.89
N GLY A 117 -11.24 -17.57 10.41
CA GLY A 117 -9.87 -18.06 10.53
C GLY A 117 -9.84 -19.32 11.40
N ARG A 118 -9.05 -20.31 11.00
CA ARG A 118 -8.90 -21.58 11.72
C ARG A 118 -7.44 -21.90 11.93
N GLY A 119 -7.08 -22.24 13.16
CA GLY A 119 -5.85 -22.89 13.55
C GLY A 119 -5.97 -24.42 13.54
N ARG A 120 -5.08 -25.08 14.28
CA ARG A 120 -5.07 -26.54 14.39
C ARG A 120 -6.16 -27.02 15.36
N LEU A 121 -6.65 -28.24 15.12
CA LEU A 121 -7.63 -28.91 15.99
C LEU A 121 -8.95 -28.14 16.14
N GLY A 122 -9.36 -27.41 15.10
CA GLY A 122 -10.65 -26.71 15.06
C GLY A 122 -10.73 -25.43 15.90
N ARG A 123 -9.59 -24.89 16.33
CA ARG A 123 -9.49 -23.57 16.98
C ARG A 123 -9.36 -22.44 15.97
#